data_AF-A0A7S4FH00-F1
#
_entry.id   AF-A0A7S4FH00-F1
#
_cell.length_a   1.000
_cell.length_b   1.000
_cell.length_c   1.000
_cell.angle_alpha   90.00
_cell.angle_beta   90.00
_cell.angle_gamma   90.00
#
_symmetry.space_group_name_H-M   'P 1'
#
loop_
_entity.id
_entity.type
_entity.pdbx_description
1 polymer ?
#
loop_
_entity_poly.entity_id
_entity_poly.type
_entity_poly.pdbx_seq_one_letter_code
_entity_poly.pdbx_strand_id
1 'polypeptide(L)'
;VLTVSEAKEIALGIGVKERRFNQEMARLEGTDGLDHTTVMYSKDIMIGISRFTSKRLHHMQLIRFGLNLAVVVLMMFTFAGLFLITENWGYGEGLWFTWVTATTIGFGDLVPGKDPKANGGSLLNIVYMMLNLGFLANCVGAALPLVRATRIHLRYLYRRVKHRLGA
;
A
#
# COMPACT_ATOMS: atom_id res chain seq x y z
N VAL A 1 20.90 14.81 -18.50
CA VAL A 1 21.79 13.76 -19.03
C VAL A 1 22.29 13.00 -17.82
N LEU A 2 22.08 11.69 -17.76
CA LEU A 2 22.43 10.85 -16.61
C LEU A 2 23.52 9.88 -17.08
N THR A 3 24.65 9.83 -16.37
CA THR A 3 25.78 8.94 -16.69
C THR A 3 25.47 7.49 -16.31
N VAL A 4 26.24 6.53 -16.85
CA VAL A 4 26.12 5.08 -16.55
C VAL A 4 26.20 4.82 -15.05
N SER A 5 27.16 5.47 -14.40
CA SER A 5 27.44 5.35 -12.97
C SER A 5 26.27 5.85 -12.15
N GLU A 6 25.74 7.03 -12.46
CA GLU A 6 24.58 7.60 -11.77
C GLU A 6 23.31 6.77 -12.02
N ALA A 7 23.11 6.24 -13.24
CA ALA A 7 21.99 5.35 -13.55
C ALA A 7 22.08 4.02 -12.79
N LYS A 8 23.29 3.46 -12.66
CA LYS A 8 23.57 2.24 -11.87
C LYS A 8 23.32 2.49 -10.39
N GLU A 9 23.79 3.63 -9.87
CA GLU A 9 23.61 4.01 -8.47
C GLU A 9 22.13 4.21 -8.12
N ILE A 10 21.38 4.90 -8.99
CA ILE A 10 19.92 5.01 -8.86
C ILE A 10 19.29 3.61 -8.90
N ALA A 11 19.60 2.79 -9.89
CA ALA A 11 19.04 1.44 -10.05
C ALA A 11 19.32 0.53 -8.85
N LEU A 12 20.52 0.58 -8.28
CA LEU A 12 20.87 -0.14 -7.07
C LEU A 12 20.14 0.44 -5.84
N GLY A 13 19.95 1.76 -5.77
CA GLY A 13 19.22 2.45 -4.70
C GLY A 13 17.72 2.08 -4.61
N ILE A 14 17.06 1.82 -5.74
CA ILE A 14 15.71 1.23 -5.80
C ILE A 14 15.73 -0.32 -5.74
N GLY A 15 16.91 -0.90 -5.56
CA GLY A 15 17.20 -2.31 -5.34
C GLY A 15 16.95 -3.21 -6.54
N VAL A 16 17.24 -2.72 -7.75
CA VAL A 16 17.50 -3.55 -8.93
C VAL A 16 18.75 -4.37 -8.65
N LYS A 17 18.71 -5.69 -8.87
CA LYS A 17 19.92 -6.53 -8.75
C LYS A 17 20.94 -6.12 -9.82
N GLU A 18 22.20 -5.95 -9.41
CA GLU A 18 23.29 -5.54 -10.29
C GLU A 18 23.41 -6.41 -11.55
N ARG A 19 23.26 -7.74 -11.42
CA ARG A 19 23.23 -8.66 -12.58
C ARG A 19 22.17 -8.33 -13.61
N ARG A 20 20.98 -7.90 -13.17
CA ARG A 20 19.88 -7.55 -14.06
C ARG A 20 20.08 -6.20 -14.73
N PHE A 21 20.67 -5.24 -14.00
CA PHE A 21 21.11 -3.97 -14.57
C PHE A 21 22.16 -4.22 -15.65
N ASN A 22 23.21 -4.99 -15.34
CA ASN A 22 24.28 -5.30 -16.28
C ASN A 22 23.79 -6.07 -17.51
N GLN A 23 22.81 -6.98 -17.37
CA GLN A 23 22.21 -7.68 -18.51
C GLN A 23 21.42 -6.76 -19.45
N GLU A 24 20.65 -5.81 -18.91
CA GLU A 24 19.93 -4.82 -19.73
C GLU A 24 20.89 -3.81 -20.34
N MET A 25 21.94 -3.42 -19.62
CA MET A 25 23.02 -2.54 -20.12
C MET A 25 23.78 -3.17 -21.28
N ALA A 26 24.23 -4.41 -21.16
CA ALA A 26 24.93 -5.13 -22.22
C ALA A 26 24.07 -5.33 -23.48
N ARG A 27 22.74 -5.45 -23.30
CA ARG A 27 21.79 -5.50 -24.42
C ARG A 27 21.74 -4.21 -25.22
N LEU A 28 21.97 -3.07 -24.57
CA LEU A 28 21.86 -1.74 -25.14
C LEU A 28 23.21 -1.25 -25.70
N GLU A 29 24.33 -1.69 -25.13
CA GLU A 29 25.66 -1.50 -25.73
C GLU A 29 25.81 -2.22 -27.08
N GLY A 30 25.09 -3.33 -27.28
CA GLY A 30 25.11 -4.07 -28.55
C GLY A 30 24.30 -3.45 -29.69
N THR A 31 23.62 -2.31 -29.48
CA THR A 31 22.64 -1.77 -30.45
C THR A 31 23.07 -0.55 -31.26
N ASP A 32 24.20 0.10 -31.04
CA ASP A 32 24.73 1.09 -32.00
C ASP A 32 26.19 1.48 -31.71
N GLY A 33 27.03 1.47 -32.76
CA GLY A 33 28.43 1.88 -32.72
C GLY A 33 28.63 3.39 -32.62
N LEU A 34 28.26 3.99 -31.48
CA LEU A 34 28.45 5.42 -31.22
C LEU A 34 29.29 5.65 -29.94
N ASP A 35 30.27 6.53 -30.14
CA ASP A 35 31.32 7.03 -29.25
C ASP A 35 31.03 7.01 -27.73
N HIS A 36 32.05 6.59 -26.99
CA HIS A 36 32.08 6.24 -25.56
C HIS A 36 31.71 7.40 -24.60
N THR A 37 31.39 8.57 -25.13
CA THR A 37 31.07 9.79 -24.37
C THR A 37 29.60 10.22 -24.50
N THR A 38 28.84 9.62 -25.42
CA THR A 38 27.45 10.02 -25.74
C THR A 38 26.49 8.84 -25.79
N VAL A 39 26.68 7.83 -24.92
CA VAL A 39 25.59 6.86 -24.66
C VAL A 39 24.53 7.61 -23.84
N MET A 40 23.75 8.41 -24.55
CA MET A 40 22.58 9.11 -24.09
C MET A 40 21.58 8.04 -23.70
N TYR A 41 21.38 7.85 -22.40
CA TYR A 41 20.49 6.83 -21.85
C TYR A 41 19.08 6.98 -22.42
N SER A 42 18.78 6.15 -23.42
CA SER A 42 17.51 6.10 -24.13
C SER A 42 16.37 5.92 -23.14
N LYS A 43 15.21 6.47 -23.50
CA LYS A 43 13.90 6.28 -22.83
C LYS A 43 13.68 4.84 -22.36
N ASP A 44 14.25 3.85 -23.04
CA ASP A 44 14.13 2.42 -22.71
C ASP A 44 14.73 2.03 -21.35
N ILE A 45 15.88 2.57 -20.94
CA ILE A 45 16.46 2.29 -19.61
C ILE A 45 15.60 2.93 -18.53
N MET A 46 15.18 4.18 -18.75
CA MET A 46 14.29 4.90 -17.83
C MET A 46 12.90 4.22 -17.74
N ILE A 47 12.39 3.66 -18.84
CA ILE A 47 11.15 2.86 -18.88
C ILE A 47 11.35 1.51 -18.17
N GLY A 48 12.49 0.85 -18.33
CA GLY A 48 12.83 -0.39 -17.63
C GLY A 48 12.93 -0.20 -16.11
N ILE A 49 13.66 0.83 -15.69
CA ILE A 49 13.80 1.25 -14.29
C ILE A 49 12.44 1.61 -13.68
N SER A 50 11.64 2.45 -14.37
CA SER A 50 10.32 2.85 -13.86
C SER A 50 9.33 1.69 -13.78
N ARG A 51 9.37 0.72 -14.72
CA ARG A 51 8.54 -0.51 -14.67
C ARG A 51 8.95 -1.43 -13.52
N PHE A 52 10.25 -1.56 -13.24
CA PHE A 52 10.73 -2.38 -12.13
C PHE A 52 10.38 -1.79 -10.77
N THR A 53 10.66 -0.50 -10.59
CA THR A 53 10.28 0.26 -9.39
C THR A 53 8.78 0.18 -9.16
N SER A 54 7.97 0.32 -10.22
CA SER A 54 6.51 0.21 -10.15
C SER A 54 6.06 -1.17 -9.65
N LYS A 55 6.50 -2.29 -10.24
CA LYS A 55 6.09 -3.62 -9.78
C LYS A 55 6.47 -3.89 -8.32
N ARG A 56 7.71 -3.58 -7.94
CA ARG A 56 8.18 -3.80 -6.56
C ARG A 56 7.42 -2.92 -5.57
N LEU A 57 7.21 -1.65 -5.92
CA LEU A 57 6.43 -0.72 -5.11
C LEU A 57 5.00 -1.23 -4.94
N HIS A 58 4.34 -1.70 -6.01
CA HIS A 58 3.01 -2.30 -5.93
C HIS A 58 2.95 -3.50 -4.99
N HIS A 59 3.89 -4.45 -5.10
CA HIS A 59 3.93 -5.61 -4.20
C HIS A 59 4.12 -5.20 -2.74
N MET A 60 5.02 -4.25 -2.46
CA MET A 60 5.23 -3.76 -1.11
C MET A 60 3.99 -3.04 -0.55
N GLN A 61 3.28 -2.24 -1.35
CA GLN A 61 2.05 -1.57 -0.90
C GLN A 61 0.90 -2.57 -0.67
N LEU A 62 0.77 -3.59 -1.52
CA LEU A 62 -0.24 -4.64 -1.34
C LEU A 62 0.01 -5.46 -0.08
N ILE A 63 1.26 -5.85 0.19
CA ILE A 63 1.64 -6.55 1.42
C ILE A 63 1.35 -5.67 2.64
N ARG A 64 1.72 -4.38 2.61
CA ARG A 64 1.44 -3.43 3.70
C ARG A 64 -0.06 -3.27 3.94
N PHE A 65 -0.86 -3.18 2.88
CA PHE A 65 -2.32 -3.10 3.00
C PHE A 65 -2.91 -4.38 3.61
N GLY A 66 -2.49 -5.55 3.13
CA GLY A 66 -2.93 -6.83 3.67
C GLY A 66 -2.56 -7.02 5.15
N LEU A 67 -1.34 -6.64 5.54
CA LEU A 67 -0.91 -6.67 6.94
C LEU A 67 -1.72 -5.74 7.83
N ASN A 68 -2.00 -4.51 7.40
CA ASN A 68 -2.83 -3.57 8.17
C ASN A 68 -4.26 -4.12 8.34
N LEU A 69 -4.85 -4.65 7.27
CA LEU A 69 -6.18 -5.25 7.33
C LEU A 69 -6.23 -6.43 8.32
N ALA A 70 -5.22 -7.31 8.29
CA ALA A 70 -5.12 -8.42 9.22
C ALA A 70 -5.03 -7.94 10.68
N VAL A 71 -4.27 -6.88 10.96
CA VAL A 71 -4.17 -6.31 12.31
C VAL A 71 -5.51 -5.73 12.77
N VAL A 72 -6.23 -4.99 11.93
CA VAL A 72 -7.57 -4.46 12.26
C VAL A 72 -8.55 -5.60 12.59
N VAL A 73 -8.56 -6.66 11.78
CA VAL A 73 -9.42 -7.83 12.03
C VAL A 73 -9.06 -8.52 13.35
N LEU A 74 -7.78 -8.72 13.62
CA LEU A 74 -7.33 -9.28 14.90
C LEU A 74 -7.74 -8.41 16.09
N MET A 75 -7.62 -7.08 15.95
CA MET A 75 -8.08 -6.13 16.98
C MET A 75 -9.58 -6.21 17.21
N MET A 76 -10.40 -6.41 16.17
CA MET A 76 -11.84 -6.59 16.36
C MET A 76 -12.15 -7.80 17.25
N PHE A 77 -11.56 -8.96 16.96
CA PHE A 77 -11.80 -10.16 17.74
C PHE A 77 -11.29 -10.06 19.19
N THR A 78 -10.15 -9.40 19.41
CA THR A 78 -9.62 -9.21 20.76
C THR A 78 -10.46 -8.22 21.57
N PHE A 79 -10.84 -7.07 21.00
CA PHE A 79 -11.66 -6.09 21.69
C PHE A 79 -13.10 -6.58 21.93
N ALA A 80 -13.67 -7.38 21.03
CA ALA A 80 -14.95 -8.05 21.26
C ALA A 80 -14.91 -8.93 22.53
N GLY A 81 -13.80 -9.63 22.76
CA GLY A 81 -13.58 -10.42 23.98
C GLY A 81 -13.37 -9.55 25.23
N LEU A 82 -12.81 -8.36 25.09
CA LEU A 82 -12.67 -7.43 26.22
C LEU A 82 -14.01 -6.80 26.62
N PHE A 83 -14.85 -6.43 25.63
CA PHE A 83 -16.18 -5.89 25.89
C PHE A 83 -17.14 -6.89 26.56
N LEU A 84 -16.95 -8.20 26.31
CA LEU A 84 -17.63 -9.26 27.05
C LEU A 84 -17.38 -9.15 28.57
N ILE A 85 -16.17 -8.80 28.98
CA ILE A 85 -15.78 -8.72 30.40
C ILE A 85 -16.19 -7.37 31.00
N THR A 86 -16.05 -6.27 30.26
CA THR A 86 -16.27 -4.92 30.80
C THR A 86 -17.73 -4.46 30.76
N GLU A 87 -18.47 -4.85 29.73
CA GLU A 87 -19.87 -4.40 29.49
C GLU A 87 -20.89 -5.50 29.74
N ASN A 88 -20.45 -6.72 30.07
CA ASN A 88 -21.30 -7.90 30.26
C ASN A 88 -22.18 -8.23 29.03
N TRP A 89 -21.74 -7.79 27.84
CA TRP A 89 -22.36 -8.10 26.55
C TRP A 89 -22.01 -9.51 26.11
N GLY A 90 -22.88 -10.15 25.32
CA GLY A 90 -22.51 -11.36 24.61
C GLY A 90 -21.34 -11.10 23.66
N TYR A 91 -20.51 -12.12 23.39
CA TYR A 91 -19.39 -11.98 22.44
C TYR A 91 -19.86 -11.50 21.05
N GLY A 92 -21.04 -11.93 20.60
CA GLY A 92 -21.65 -11.48 19.35
C GLY A 92 -21.98 -9.99 19.34
N GLU A 93 -22.46 -9.44 20.46
CA GLU A 93 -22.74 -8.01 20.62
C GLU A 93 -21.44 -7.19 20.63
N GLY A 94 -20.41 -7.68 21.35
CA GLY A 94 -19.07 -7.08 21.31
C GLY A 94 -18.44 -7.10 19.91
N LEU A 95 -18.62 -8.19 19.16
CA LEU A 95 -18.14 -8.30 17.77
C LEU A 95 -18.92 -7.38 16.82
N TRP A 96 -20.24 -7.27 17.00
CA TRP A 96 -21.07 -6.34 16.27
C TRP A 96 -20.64 -4.89 16.51
N PHE A 97 -20.47 -4.51 17.78
CA PHE A 97 -19.99 -3.18 18.17
C PHE A 97 -18.64 -2.84 17.53
N THR A 98 -17.67 -3.74 17.67
CA THR A 98 -16.32 -3.56 17.09
C THR A 98 -16.37 -3.48 15.56
N TRP A 99 -17.20 -4.28 14.88
CA TRP A 99 -17.40 -4.20 13.42
C TRP A 99 -17.96 -2.86 12.97
N VAL A 100 -19.07 -2.43 13.56
CA VAL A 100 -19.76 -1.18 13.22
C VAL A 100 -18.87 0.04 13.52
N THR A 101 -18.05 -0.05 14.56
CA THR A 101 -17.10 1.01 14.94
C THR A 101 -15.86 1.02 14.05
N ALA A 102 -15.25 -0.12 13.73
CA ALA A 102 -14.11 -0.22 12.82
C ALA A 102 -14.45 0.25 11.39
N THR A 103 -15.65 -0.06 10.93
CA THR A 103 -16.17 0.40 9.63
C THR A 103 -16.66 1.85 9.66
N THR A 104 -16.61 2.52 10.82
CA THR A 104 -17.09 3.89 11.03
C THR A 104 -18.58 4.10 10.70
N ILE A 105 -19.37 3.03 10.65
CA ILE A 105 -20.83 3.09 10.44
C ILE A 105 -21.49 3.71 11.68
N GLY A 106 -21.12 3.25 12.88
CA GLY A 106 -21.49 3.87 14.15
C GLY A 106 -22.99 3.96 14.43
N PHE A 107 -23.75 2.86 14.34
CA PHE A 107 -25.20 2.87 14.59
C PHE A 107 -25.61 3.41 15.97
N GLY A 108 -24.76 3.25 17.00
CA GLY A 108 -25.00 3.77 18.35
C GLY A 108 -26.04 2.98 19.15
N ASP A 109 -26.40 1.79 18.69
CA ASP A 109 -27.22 0.79 19.38
C ASP A 109 -26.52 0.21 20.61
N LEU A 110 -25.22 -0.09 20.47
CA LEU A 110 -24.34 -0.51 21.54
C LEU A 110 -23.32 0.60 21.85
N VAL A 111 -23.29 1.07 23.10
CA VAL A 111 -22.37 2.12 23.54
C VAL A 111 -21.74 1.71 24.87
N PRO A 112 -20.42 1.47 24.92
CA PRO A 112 -19.75 1.08 26.16
C PRO A 112 -19.85 2.19 27.22
N GLY A 113 -20.06 1.81 28.48
CA GLY A 113 -20.11 2.70 29.62
C GLY A 113 -21.44 3.39 29.85
N LYS A 114 -22.50 2.93 29.18
CA LYS A 114 -23.88 3.42 29.41
C LYS A 114 -24.55 2.72 30.59
N ASP A 115 -24.22 1.46 30.83
CA ASP A 115 -24.76 0.69 31.96
C ASP A 115 -23.96 1.01 33.24
N PRO A 116 -24.61 1.37 34.36
CA PRO A 116 -23.95 1.56 35.65
C PRO A 116 -23.15 0.35 36.14
N LYS A 117 -23.44 -0.86 35.63
CA LYS A 117 -22.71 -2.10 35.94
C LYS A 117 -21.43 -2.26 35.13
N ALA A 118 -21.24 -1.47 34.08
CA ALA A 118 -20.06 -1.54 33.24
C ALA A 118 -18.88 -0.84 33.90
N ASN A 119 -17.79 -1.59 34.11
CA ASN A 119 -16.57 -1.06 34.72
C ASN A 119 -15.49 -0.92 33.65
N GLY A 120 -15.18 0.34 33.30
CA GLY A 120 -14.03 0.68 32.45
C GLY A 120 -14.24 0.54 30.93
N GLY A 121 -15.44 0.19 30.45
CA GLY A 121 -15.66 0.04 29.02
C GLY A 121 -15.63 1.36 28.24
N SER A 122 -15.91 2.52 28.86
CA SER A 122 -15.70 3.83 28.21
C SER A 122 -14.23 4.08 27.86
N LEU A 123 -13.30 3.75 28.75
CA LEU A 123 -11.87 3.90 28.51
C LEU A 123 -11.42 2.93 27.42
N LEU A 124 -11.90 1.69 27.48
CA LEU A 124 -11.61 0.66 26.49
C LEU A 124 -12.10 1.06 25.09
N ASN A 125 -13.27 1.68 25.01
CA ASN A 125 -13.82 2.24 23.79
C ASN A 125 -12.93 3.36 23.21
N ILE A 126 -12.49 4.31 24.04
CA ILE A 126 -11.59 5.39 23.59
C ILE A 126 -10.30 4.80 23.01
N VAL A 127 -9.67 3.85 23.72
CA VAL A 127 -8.47 3.17 23.25
C VAL A 127 -8.72 2.45 21.92
N TYR A 128 -9.84 1.74 21.81
CA TYR A 128 -10.23 1.05 20.59
C TYR A 128 -10.40 2.02 19.41
N MET A 129 -11.11 3.13 19.61
CA MET A 129 -11.35 4.14 18.57
C MET A 129 -10.05 4.82 18.11
N MET A 130 -9.16 5.18 19.04
CA MET A 130 -7.86 5.77 18.71
C MET A 130 -7.00 4.83 17.86
N LEU A 131 -6.93 3.56 18.26
CA LEU A 131 -6.15 2.58 17.51
C LEU A 131 -6.77 2.32 16.13
N ASN A 132 -8.08 2.10 16.05
CA ASN A 132 -8.76 1.88 14.76
C ASN A 132 -8.54 3.05 13.80
N LEU A 133 -8.68 4.28 14.26
CA LEU A 133 -8.48 5.46 13.41
C LEU A 133 -7.04 5.53 12.86
N GLY A 134 -6.04 5.19 13.69
CA GLY A 134 -4.65 5.10 13.25
C GLY A 134 -4.43 4.04 12.18
N PHE A 135 -5.00 2.85 12.34
CA PHE A 135 -4.90 1.78 11.33
C PHE A 135 -5.70 2.08 10.06
N LEU A 136 -6.86 2.75 10.17
CA LEU A 136 -7.64 3.21 9.02
C LEU A 136 -6.83 4.24 8.20
N ALA A 137 -6.15 5.18 8.87
CA ALA A 137 -5.27 6.14 8.22
C ALA A 137 -4.12 5.45 7.47
N ASN A 138 -3.53 4.39 8.05
CA ASN A 138 -2.52 3.57 7.37
C ASN A 138 -3.07 2.87 6.12
N CYS A 139 -4.32 2.41 6.16
CA CYS A 139 -4.99 1.81 5.00
C CYS A 139 -5.14 2.82 3.85
N VAL A 140 -5.58 4.05 4.16
CA VAL A 140 -5.66 5.14 3.16
C VAL A 140 -4.27 5.50 2.61
N GLY A 141 -3.27 5.58 3.48
CA GLY A 141 -1.87 5.85 3.10
C GLY A 141 -1.29 4.81 2.14
N ALA A 142 -1.64 3.53 2.31
CA ALA A 142 -1.23 2.45 1.41
C ALA A 142 -2.05 2.41 0.10
N ALA A 143 -3.33 2.81 0.15
CA ALA A 143 -4.22 2.82 -1.00
C ALA A 143 -3.88 3.94 -2.01
N LEU A 144 -3.47 5.13 -1.56
CA LEU A 144 -3.19 6.27 -2.44
C LEU A 144 -2.09 6.00 -3.49
N PRO A 145 -0.91 5.45 -3.13
CA PRO A 145 0.11 5.08 -4.12
C PRO A 145 -0.37 4.02 -5.10
N LEU A 146 -1.18 3.06 -4.63
CA LEU A 146 -1.74 2.02 -5.48
C LEU A 146 -2.65 2.61 -6.56
N VAL A 147 -3.58 3.50 -6.17
CA VAL A 147 -4.49 4.18 -7.10
C VAL A 147 -3.72 5.06 -8.08
N ARG A 148 -2.73 5.83 -7.59
CA ARG A 148 -1.90 6.70 -8.45
C ARG A 148 -1.14 5.88 -9.50
N ALA A 149 -0.54 4.77 -9.09
CA ALA A 149 0.25 3.95 -10.00
C ALA A 149 -0.64 3.22 -11.03
N THR A 150 -1.82 2.73 -10.65
CA THR A 150 -2.80 2.16 -11.59
C THR A 150 -3.29 3.19 -12.61
N ARG A 151 -3.56 4.43 -12.20
CA ARG A 151 -3.99 5.51 -13.10
C ARG A 151 -2.92 5.86 -14.15
N ILE A 152 -1.65 5.90 -13.76
CA ILE A 152 -0.54 6.16 -14.69
C ILE A 152 -0.43 5.02 -15.71
N HIS A 153 -0.54 3.77 -15.27
CA HIS A 153 -0.50 2.61 -16.15
C HIS A 153 -1.66 2.59 -17.17
N LEU A 154 -2.89 2.89 -16.72
CA LEU A 154 -4.05 3.00 -17.60
C LEU A 154 -3.86 4.09 -18.66
N ARG A 155 -3.36 5.28 -18.29
CA ARG A 155 -3.12 6.37 -19.25
C ARG A 155 -2.06 5.99 -20.29
N TYR A 156 -1.04 5.24 -19.90
CA TYR A 156 -0.04 4.72 -20.83
C TYR A 156 -0.65 3.69 -21.80
N LEU A 157 -1.40 2.71 -21.29
CA LEU A 157 -2.11 1.72 -22.10
C LEU A 157 -3.09 2.37 -23.07
N TYR A 158 -3.89 3.32 -22.60
CA TYR A 158 -4.83 4.07 -23.42
C TYR A 158 -4.14 4.78 -24.58
N ARG A 159 -3.03 5.49 -24.33
CA ARG A 159 -2.24 6.15 -25.40
C ARG A 159 -1.67 5.14 -26.39
N ARG A 160 -1.20 3.99 -25.91
CA ARG A 160 -0.63 2.92 -26.76
C ARG A 160 -1.69 2.28 -27.67
N VAL A 161 -2.88 2.02 -27.13
CA VAL A 161 -4.02 1.48 -27.89
C VAL A 161 -4.54 2.50 -28.88
N LYS A 162 -4.70 3.76 -28.47
CA LYS A 162 -5.11 4.86 -29.36
C LYS A 162 -4.15 5.02 -30.55
N HIS A 163 -2.85 4.85 -30.35
CA HIS A 163 -1.86 4.89 -31.43
C HIS A 163 -1.97 3.72 -32.42
N ARG A 164 -2.50 2.56 -31.99
CA ARG A 164 -2.72 1.39 -32.85
C ARG A 164 -4.07 1.40 -33.58
N LEU A 165 -5.04 2.17 -33.06
CA LEU A 165 -6.37 2.34 -33.68
C LEU A 165 -6.43 3.54 -34.63
N GLY A 166 -5.41 4.41 -34.61
CA GLY A 166 -5.28 5.57 -35.51
C GLY A 166 -4.32 5.35 -36.68
N ALA A 167 -3.94 4.10 -36.95
CA ALA A 167 -3.24 3.62 -38.15
C ALA A 167 -4.11 2.54 -38.80
#